data_AF-A0A1U7PX10-F1
#
_entry.id   AF-A0A1U7PX10-F1
#
_cell.length_a   1.000
_cell.length_b   1.000
_cell.length_c   1.000
_cell.angle_alpha   90.00
_cell.angle_beta   90.00
_cell.angle_gamma   90.00
#
_symmetry.space_group_name_H-M   'P 1'
#
loop_
_entity.id
_entity.type
_entity.pdbx_description
1 polymer ?
#
loop_
_entity_poly.entity_id
_entity_poly.type
_entity_poly.pdbx_seq_one_letter_code
_entity_poly.pdbx_strand_id
1 'polypeptide(L)'
;MILSAFGLLITSCKSAAQGSKIQSVSYTNTYGRGGSTSVTATKDTITAVGAGGRVRDFPNFKKKTDPKIWNKIVSGLDITTLDNTKNGARRGVFDGNDEIFTIITTDKEYQIINASADAENYKQLEKLKATLNSLLPDYQK
;
A
#
# COMPACT_ATOMS: atom_id res chain seq x y z
N MET A 1 0.56 -21.73 -49.85
CA MET A 1 0.62 -20.26 -49.67
C MET A 1 -0.77 -19.69 -49.92
N ILE A 2 -1.60 -19.49 -48.89
CA ILE A 2 -2.76 -18.58 -48.95
C ILE A 2 -2.87 -17.91 -47.58
N LEU A 3 -2.47 -16.63 -47.59
CA LEU A 3 -2.79 -15.48 -46.73
C LEU A 3 -3.47 -15.74 -45.37
N SER A 4 -2.68 -15.55 -44.31
CA SER A 4 -3.15 -15.21 -42.96
C SER A 4 -3.83 -13.84 -42.96
N ALA A 5 -5.10 -13.79 -42.55
CA ALA A 5 -5.76 -12.55 -42.17
C ALA A 5 -5.40 -12.24 -40.71
N PHE A 6 -4.48 -11.29 -40.52
CA PHE A 6 -4.21 -10.66 -39.23
C PHE A 6 -5.41 -9.80 -38.83
N GLY A 7 -6.29 -10.33 -37.99
CA GLY A 7 -7.28 -9.53 -37.29
C GLY A 7 -6.60 -8.72 -36.20
N LEU A 8 -6.31 -7.45 -36.48
CA LEU A 8 -5.94 -6.46 -35.48
C LEU A 8 -7.12 -6.28 -34.50
N LEU A 9 -7.07 -7.03 -33.40
CA LEU A 9 -7.83 -6.73 -32.19
C LEU A 9 -7.31 -5.41 -31.65
N ILE A 10 -7.95 -4.32 -32.05
CA ILE A 10 -7.78 -3.01 -31.44
C ILE A 10 -8.40 -3.13 -30.05
N THR A 11 -7.60 -3.54 -29.07
CA THR A 11 -8.00 -3.51 -27.67
C THR A 11 -8.24 -2.06 -27.31
N SER A 12 -9.50 -1.76 -27.05
CA SER A 12 -10.01 -0.51 -26.51
C SER A 12 -9.05 0.04 -25.45
N CYS A 13 -8.32 1.10 -25.80
CA CYS A 13 -7.69 1.96 -24.82
C CYS A 13 -8.83 2.51 -23.98
N LYS A 14 -9.02 1.97 -22.77
CA LYS A 14 -9.82 2.62 -21.75
C LYS A 14 -9.19 4.00 -21.56
N SER A 15 -9.88 5.04 -22.01
CA SER A 15 -9.47 6.42 -21.79
C SER A 15 -9.15 6.63 -20.31
N ALA A 16 -7.88 6.83 -19.99
CA ALA A 16 -7.35 7.10 -18.65
C ALA A 16 -7.71 8.52 -18.17
N ALA A 17 -8.96 8.96 -18.39
CA ALA A 17 -9.44 10.30 -18.10
C ALA A 17 -10.43 10.34 -16.92
N GLN A 18 -10.62 9.23 -16.21
CA GLN A 18 -11.24 9.21 -14.88
C GLN A 18 -10.12 8.94 -13.89
N GLY A 19 -9.73 9.96 -13.12
CA GLY A 19 -8.61 9.87 -12.17
C GLY A 19 -8.68 8.59 -11.34
N SER A 20 -7.56 7.85 -11.35
CA SER A 20 -7.42 6.57 -10.66
C SER A 20 -7.86 6.71 -9.19
N LYS A 21 -8.74 5.82 -8.72
CA LYS A 21 -9.28 5.91 -7.34
C LYS A 21 -8.57 4.91 -6.44
N ILE A 22 -8.06 5.36 -5.31
CA ILE A 22 -7.50 4.49 -4.28
C ILE A 22 -8.63 3.65 -3.66
N GLN A 23 -8.42 2.33 -3.59
CA GLN A 23 -9.35 1.35 -3.03
C GLN A 23 -8.87 0.80 -1.68
N SER A 24 -7.55 0.65 -1.54
CA SER A 24 -6.91 0.09 -0.35
C SER A 24 -5.53 0.71 -0.17
N VAL A 25 -5.14 0.91 1.08
CA VAL A 25 -3.80 1.33 1.47
C VAL A 25 -3.31 0.47 2.62
N SER A 26 -2.11 -0.07 2.51
CA SER A 26 -1.48 -0.90 3.54
C SER A 26 -0.06 -0.43 3.84
N TYR A 27 0.30 -0.46 5.11
CA TYR A 27 1.69 -0.41 5.57
C TYR A 27 2.02 -1.72 6.28
N THR A 28 3.05 -2.40 5.79
CA THR A 28 3.57 -3.64 6.35
C THR A 28 5.02 -3.45 6.77
N ASN A 29 5.37 -3.97 7.94
CA ASN A 29 6.74 -4.07 8.40
C ASN A 29 7.08 -5.55 8.64
N THR A 30 8.15 -6.03 8.00
CA THR A 30 8.62 -7.41 8.19
C THR A 30 9.69 -7.47 9.29
N TYR A 31 9.88 -8.64 9.89
CA TYR A 31 10.88 -8.89 10.93
C TYR A 31 11.75 -10.12 10.59
N GLY A 32 12.00 -10.33 9.29
CA GLY A 32 12.66 -11.53 8.77
C GLY A 32 11.92 -12.82 9.18
N ARG A 33 12.62 -13.77 9.80
CA ARG A 33 12.00 -15.00 10.36
C ARG A 33 11.05 -14.74 11.54
N GLY A 34 11.02 -13.51 12.05
CA GLY A 34 10.26 -13.15 13.23
C GLY A 34 8.78 -12.89 13.00
N GLY A 35 8.37 -12.66 11.75
CA GLY A 35 6.98 -12.33 11.40
C GLY A 35 6.82 -11.02 10.64
N SER A 36 5.60 -10.47 10.64
CA SER A 36 5.24 -9.18 10.06
C SER A 36 4.09 -8.53 10.81
N THR A 37 4.02 -7.20 10.73
CA THR A 37 2.85 -6.42 11.12
C THR A 37 2.31 -5.71 9.91
N SER A 38 0.99 -5.56 9.82
CA SER A 38 0.34 -4.82 8.74
C SER A 38 -0.84 -4.02 9.27
N VAL A 39 -1.02 -2.82 8.74
CA VAL A 39 -2.22 -2.00 8.92
C VAL A 39 -2.77 -1.69 7.54
N THR A 40 -3.98 -2.16 7.27
CA THR A 40 -4.66 -2.00 5.99
C THR A 40 -5.95 -1.23 6.18
N ALA A 41 -6.12 -0.15 5.43
CA ALA A 41 -7.31 0.68 5.40
C ALA A 41 -8.00 0.59 4.04
N THR A 42 -9.32 0.47 4.06
CA THR A 42 -10.23 0.63 2.92
C THR A 42 -11.26 1.71 3.25
N LYS A 43 -12.20 1.97 2.33
CA LYS A 43 -13.36 2.82 2.61
C LYS A 43 -14.31 2.24 3.67
N ASP A 44 -14.24 0.94 3.93
CA ASP A 44 -15.19 0.24 4.80
C ASP A 44 -14.55 -0.19 6.13
N THR A 45 -13.26 -0.52 6.14
CA THR A 45 -12.60 -1.10 7.31
C THR A 45 -11.17 -0.64 7.50
N ILE A 46 -10.72 -0.67 8.75
CA ILE A 46 -9.29 -0.70 9.11
C ILE A 46 -9.02 -2.04 9.77
N THR A 47 -7.97 -2.70 9.30
CA THR A 47 -7.52 -4.01 9.79
C THR A 47 -6.07 -3.89 10.23
N ALA A 48 -5.77 -4.35 11.45
CA ALA A 48 -4.41 -4.54 11.93
C ALA A 48 -4.16 -6.04 12.11
N VAL A 49 -3.03 -6.52 11.60
CA VAL A 49 -2.63 -7.93 11.71
C VAL A 49 -1.17 -8.02 12.09
N GLY A 50 -0.87 -8.76 13.16
CA GLY A 50 0.47 -9.23 13.49
C GLY A 50 0.55 -10.73 13.28
N ALA A 51 1.50 -11.19 12.46
CA ALA A 51 1.73 -12.60 12.19
C ALA A 51 3.17 -13.00 12.56
N GLY A 52 3.34 -14.10 13.30
CA GLY A 52 4.67 -14.60 13.71
C GLY A 52 5.02 -14.33 15.17
N GLY A 53 6.16 -14.87 15.62
CA GLY A 53 6.53 -14.92 17.03
C GLY A 53 6.97 -13.60 17.65
N ARG A 54 7.53 -12.67 16.86
CA ARG A 54 8.07 -11.38 17.35
C ARG A 54 7.04 -10.25 17.44
N VAL A 55 5.79 -10.51 17.10
CA VAL A 55 4.75 -9.48 16.95
C VAL A 55 3.52 -9.75 17.80
N ARG A 56 3.69 -10.51 18.90
CA ARG A 56 2.61 -10.91 19.81
C ARG A 56 1.85 -9.73 20.41
N ASP A 57 2.54 -8.62 20.66
CA ASP A 57 1.96 -7.42 21.26
C ASP A 57 1.35 -6.47 20.20
N PHE A 58 1.46 -6.81 18.91
CA PHE A 58 0.81 -6.04 17.86
C PHE A 58 -0.68 -6.36 17.82
N PRO A 59 -1.56 -5.35 17.76
CA PRO A 59 -2.99 -5.58 17.80
C PRO A 59 -3.48 -6.32 16.56
N ASN A 60 -4.40 -7.25 16.78
CA ASN A 60 -5.11 -7.95 15.72
C ASN A 60 -6.59 -7.56 15.78
N PHE A 61 -7.05 -6.77 14.81
CA PHE A 61 -8.45 -6.35 14.75
C PHE A 61 -8.91 -6.10 13.32
N LYS A 62 -10.24 -6.08 13.14
CA LYS A 62 -10.92 -5.52 11.98
C LYS A 62 -12.08 -4.66 12.47
N LYS A 63 -12.05 -3.36 12.16
CA LYS A 63 -13.05 -2.40 12.64
C LYS A 63 -13.58 -1.60 11.45
N LYS A 64 -14.84 -1.15 11.55
CA LYS A 64 -15.44 -0.27 10.54
C LYS A 64 -14.67 1.06 10.52
N THR A 65 -14.37 1.56 9.33
CA THR A 65 -13.79 2.89 9.17
C THR A 65 -14.88 3.94 8.99
N ASP A 66 -14.56 5.19 9.28
CA ASP A 66 -15.43 6.34 9.00
C ASP A 66 -14.93 7.09 7.75
N PRO A 67 -15.83 7.63 6.90
CA PRO A 67 -15.45 8.40 5.72
C PRO A 67 -14.44 9.52 5.99
N LYS A 68 -14.46 10.19 7.15
CA LYS A 68 -13.48 11.23 7.50
C LYS A 68 -12.07 10.64 7.67
N ILE A 69 -11.96 9.48 8.32
CA ILE A 69 -10.68 8.78 8.49
C ILE A 69 -10.16 8.31 7.14
N TRP A 70 -11.02 7.66 6.34
CA TRP A 70 -10.67 7.23 5.00
C TRP A 70 -10.18 8.40 4.12
N ASN A 71 -10.92 9.51 4.10
CA ASN A 71 -10.54 10.70 3.34
C ASN A 71 -9.22 11.30 3.82
N LYS A 72 -8.94 11.30 5.13
CA LYS A 72 -7.65 11.73 5.68
C LYS A 72 -6.50 10.85 5.19
N ILE A 73 -6.70 9.54 5.12
CA ILE A 73 -5.68 8.58 4.63
C ILE A 73 -5.38 8.84 3.15
N VAL A 74 -6.42 8.91 2.30
CA VAL A 74 -6.20 9.01 0.84
C VAL A 74 -5.83 10.41 0.36
N SER A 75 -6.21 11.47 1.07
CA SER A 75 -5.83 12.86 0.71
C SER A 75 -4.34 13.14 0.87
N GLY A 76 -3.62 12.31 1.62
CA GLY A 76 -2.16 12.39 1.74
C GLY A 76 -1.39 11.76 0.58
N LEU A 77 -2.08 11.15 -0.40
CA LEU A 77 -1.48 10.39 -1.49
C LEU A 77 -1.73 11.05 -2.84
N ASP A 78 -0.64 11.26 -3.58
CA ASP A 78 -0.67 11.68 -4.98
C ASP A 78 -0.19 10.54 -5.88
N ILE A 79 -1.03 10.15 -6.84
CA ILE A 79 -0.81 8.97 -7.67
C ILE A 79 0.38 9.17 -8.62
N THR A 80 0.55 10.38 -9.16
CA THR A 80 1.70 10.73 -10.00
C THR A 80 3.01 10.61 -9.21
N THR A 81 2.98 10.97 -7.94
CA THR A 81 4.13 10.83 -7.03
C THR A 81 4.41 9.34 -6.74
N LEU A 82 3.37 8.50 -6.61
CA LEU A 82 3.54 7.04 -6.49
C LEU A 82 4.15 6.42 -7.74
N ASP A 83 3.76 6.86 -8.94
CA ASP A 83 4.33 6.42 -10.22
C ASP A 83 5.85 6.65 -10.31
N ASN A 84 6.31 7.74 -9.70
CA ASN A 84 7.71 8.14 -9.71
C ASN A 84 8.49 7.64 -8.48
N THR A 85 7.83 6.93 -7.55
CA THR A 85 8.48 6.43 -6.35
C THR A 85 9.22 5.13 -6.64
N LYS A 86 10.52 5.11 -6.32
CA LYS A 86 11.38 3.95 -6.54
C LYS A 86 11.49 3.10 -5.27
N ASN A 87 11.57 1.79 -5.49
CA ASN A 87 11.94 0.84 -4.45
C ASN A 87 13.39 1.04 -4.02
N GLY A 88 13.66 0.86 -2.73
CA GLY A 88 15.00 0.58 -2.24
C GLY A 88 15.32 -0.92 -2.27
N ALA A 89 16.48 -1.26 -1.75
CA ALA A 89 16.92 -2.65 -1.65
C ALA A 89 16.03 -3.41 -0.65
N ARG A 90 15.57 -4.60 -1.03
CA ARG A 90 14.97 -5.56 -0.09
C ARG A 90 16.06 -6.09 0.83
N ARG A 91 15.74 -6.21 2.12
CA ARG A 91 16.62 -6.74 3.17
C ARG A 91 16.33 -8.21 3.46
N GLY A 92 15.11 -8.66 3.14
CA GLY A 92 14.75 -10.07 3.19
C GLY A 92 14.89 -10.65 4.60
N VAL A 93 15.21 -11.94 4.68
CA VAL A 93 15.13 -12.68 5.94
C VAL A 93 16.28 -12.36 6.91
N PHE A 94 17.45 -11.95 6.39
CA PHE A 94 18.70 -11.85 7.14
C PHE A 94 19.20 -10.42 7.32
N ASP A 95 18.89 -9.50 6.41
CA ASP A 95 19.51 -8.16 6.39
C ASP A 95 18.65 -7.08 7.08
N GLY A 96 17.55 -7.47 7.72
CA GLY A 96 16.71 -6.61 8.56
C GLY A 96 15.25 -6.54 8.13
N ASN A 97 14.56 -5.55 8.68
CA ASN A 97 13.12 -5.35 8.46
C ASN A 97 12.88 -4.69 7.09
N ASP A 98 11.87 -5.14 6.37
CA ASP A 98 11.37 -4.45 5.18
C ASP A 98 10.13 -3.62 5.52
N GLU A 99 10.14 -2.36 5.11
CA GLU A 99 8.97 -1.50 5.07
C GLU A 99 8.33 -1.60 3.70
N ILE A 100 7.06 -1.97 3.66
CA ILE A 100 6.31 -2.22 2.44
C ILE A 100 5.02 -1.42 2.48
N PHE A 101 4.84 -0.56 1.48
CA PHE A 101 3.59 0.15 1.24
C PHE A 101 2.88 -0.51 0.06
N THR A 102 1.62 -0.89 0.25
CA THR A 102 0.76 -1.39 -0.82
C THR A 102 -0.40 -0.43 -1.01
N ILE A 103 -0.50 0.19 -2.18
CA ILE A 103 -1.61 1.07 -2.55
C ILE A 103 -2.32 0.43 -3.75
N ILE A 104 -3.56 0.00 -3.57
CA ILE A 104 -4.37 -0.54 -4.66
C ILE A 104 -5.27 0.58 -5.15
N THR A 105 -5.19 0.85 -6.45
CA THR A 105 -6.09 1.76 -7.15
C THR A 105 -7.03 0.98 -8.06
N THR A 106 -7.97 1.67 -8.70
CA THR A 106 -8.83 1.08 -9.74
C THR A 106 -8.05 0.54 -10.93
N ASP A 107 -6.83 1.01 -11.14
CA ASP A 107 -6.08 0.73 -12.37
C ASP A 107 -4.92 -0.24 -12.13
N LYS A 108 -4.23 -0.11 -10.99
CA LYS A 108 -3.09 -0.96 -10.63
C LYS A 108 -2.78 -0.98 -9.13
N GLU A 109 -1.91 -1.91 -8.76
CA GLU A 109 -1.28 -1.98 -7.45
C GLU A 109 0.11 -1.32 -7.49
N TYR A 110 0.38 -0.47 -6.50
CA TYR A 110 1.70 0.03 -6.19
C TYR A 110 2.22 -0.76 -5.00
N GLN A 111 3.33 -1.48 -5.19
CA GLN A 111 4.09 -2.08 -4.09
C GLN A 111 5.44 -1.37 -3.98
N ILE A 112 5.59 -0.60 -2.91
CA ILE A 112 6.77 0.23 -2.66
C ILE A 112 7.52 -0.31 -1.45
N ILE A 113 8.78 -0.67 -1.62
CA ILE A 113 9.58 -1.38 -0.62
C ILE A 113 10.82 -0.58 -0.29
N ASN A 114 11.05 -0.32 1.00
CA ASN A 114 12.22 0.37 1.53
C ASN A 114 12.59 1.63 0.73
N ALA A 115 11.59 2.39 0.27
CA ALA A 115 11.84 3.63 -0.43
C ALA A 115 12.72 4.54 0.43
N SER A 116 13.74 5.15 -0.18
CA SER A 116 14.71 5.96 0.54
C SER A 116 14.06 7.23 1.09
N ALA A 117 14.43 7.64 2.31
CA ALA A 117 14.04 8.93 2.88
C ALA A 117 14.52 10.11 2.03
N ASP A 118 15.65 9.94 1.35
CA ASP A 118 16.22 10.95 0.44
C ASP A 118 15.53 10.97 -0.93
N ALA A 119 14.63 10.02 -1.21
CA ALA A 119 13.83 10.08 -2.42
C ALA A 119 12.83 11.23 -2.29
N GLU A 120 12.87 12.15 -3.25
CA GLU A 120 12.02 13.36 -3.32
C GLU A 120 10.53 13.07 -3.07
N ASN A 121 10.08 11.88 -3.50
CA ASN A 121 8.69 11.44 -3.48
C ASN A 121 8.30 10.60 -2.24
N TYR A 122 9.22 10.34 -1.31
CA TYR A 122 8.98 9.45 -0.15
C TYR A 122 8.10 10.08 0.94
N LYS A 123 8.08 11.41 1.06
CA LYS A 123 7.39 12.13 2.15
C LYS A 123 5.92 11.75 2.33
N GLN A 124 5.21 11.41 1.26
CA GLN A 124 3.81 10.97 1.35
C GLN A 124 3.67 9.59 2.02
N LEU A 125 4.64 8.69 1.81
CA LEU A 125 4.66 7.37 2.43
C LEU A 125 4.96 7.47 3.92
N GLU A 126 5.84 8.39 4.34
CA GLU A 126 6.06 8.68 5.77
C GLU A 126 4.78 9.18 6.45
N LYS A 127 4.10 10.14 5.82
CA LYS A 127 2.81 10.66 6.32
C LYS A 127 1.76 9.57 6.39
N LEU A 128 1.72 8.70 5.38
CA LEU A 128 0.81 7.56 5.36
C LEU A 128 1.09 6.60 6.53
N LYS A 129 2.36 6.19 6.70
CA LYS A 129 2.78 5.34 7.83
C LYS A 129 2.40 5.95 9.17
N ALA A 130 2.71 7.24 9.37
CA ALA A 130 2.37 7.95 10.60
C ALA A 130 0.85 7.98 10.83
N THR A 131 0.07 8.24 9.78
CA THR A 131 -1.39 8.25 9.84
C THR A 131 -1.93 6.88 10.22
N LEU A 132 -1.50 5.81 9.55
CA LEU A 132 -1.96 4.44 9.83
C LEU A 132 -1.60 3.99 11.25
N ASN A 133 -0.37 4.27 11.71
CA ASN A 133 0.06 3.91 13.06
C ASN A 133 -0.70 4.69 14.15
N SER A 134 -1.06 5.95 13.89
CA SER A 134 -1.83 6.77 14.84
C SER A 134 -3.24 6.21 15.11
N LEU A 135 -3.77 5.37 14.22
CA LEU A 135 -5.09 4.76 14.36
C LEU A 135 -5.07 3.53 15.29
N LEU A 136 -3.90 2.90 15.50
CA LEU A 136 -3.81 1.66 16.27
C LEU A 136 -4.32 1.80 17.73
N PRO A 137 -3.98 2.85 18.49
CA PRO A 137 -4.47 2.99 19.87
C PRO A 137 -5.99 3.19 19.97
N ASP A 138 -6.61 3.80 18.95
CA ASP A 138 -8.05 4.08 18.92
C ASP A 138 -8.88 2.81 18.70
N TYR A 139 -8.30 1.80 18.05
CA TYR A 139 -8.96 0.54 17.72
C TYR A 139 -8.58 -0.63 18.62
N GLN A 140 -7.62 -0.43 19.55
CA GLN A 140 -7.26 -1.38 20.61
C GLN A 140 -8.25 -1.40 21.79
N LYS A 141 -9.14 -0.41 21.88
CA LYS A 141 -10.19 -0.31 22.90
C LYS A 141 -11.48 -1.04 22.46
#